data_AF-A0A2V8QTC5-F1
#
_entry.id   AF-A0A2V8QTC5-F1
#
_cell.length_a   1.000
_cell.length_b   1.000
_cell.length_c   1.000
_cell.angle_alpha   90.00
_cell.angle_beta   90.00
_cell.angle_gamma   90.00
#
_symmetry.space_group_name_H-M   'P 1'
#
loop_
_entity.id
_entity.type
_entity.pdbx_description
1 polymer ?
#
loop_
_entity_poly.entity_id
_entity_poly.type
_entity_poly.pdbx_seq_one_letter_code
_entity_poly.pdbx_strand_id
1 'polypeptide(L)'
;NAYGHGAVECARRLEAEGVDWFGVALPEEGVELRSAGVTKPILCLGGFWEGQEALCLQERLTPVVYRPDMIESLDRAARDHRVVADVHLKVDTGMGRLGARAEALPEFCETLTRCRSIRLDGLMTHLAAADDPNREDFTRSQLNRFAQAVSVFRERGFTPTHLHGANSAAAFAFPESRGNMVRPGATLYGFVRDVLPPNIPAPPLRPVMSVRSCIMLLKRVNKGEKLGYDCTYETARESLIATIPIGYDDGYSRAMSNRGQVIVRGKFAPVVGRVSMDLTLIDVTDVAGVSLDDRVTLLGKEGELVVTAEDIAELAGTISYEIACGISNRVPRVYLN
;
A
#
# COMPACT_ATOMS: atom_id res chain seq x y z
N ASN A 1 -7.85 -1.47 -1.30
CA ASN A 1 -7.70 -2.67 -2.17
C ASN A 1 -6.33 -3.39 -2.05
N ALA A 2 -5.82 -3.69 -0.84
CA ALA A 2 -4.57 -4.45 -0.61
C ALA A 2 -3.37 -4.07 -1.53
N TYR A 3 -3.02 -2.77 -1.60
CA TYR A 3 -1.92 -2.29 -2.45
C TYR A 3 -2.06 -2.71 -3.94
N GLY A 4 -3.29 -2.83 -4.44
CA GLY A 4 -3.61 -3.23 -5.83
C GLY A 4 -3.77 -4.73 -6.06
N HIS A 5 -3.53 -5.58 -5.04
CA HIS A 5 -3.54 -7.04 -5.15
C HIS A 5 -4.94 -7.66 -5.02
N GLY A 6 -5.90 -6.95 -4.41
CA GLY A 6 -7.23 -7.48 -4.10
C GLY A 6 -7.45 -7.69 -2.62
N ALA A 7 -8.26 -6.82 -2.00
CA ALA A 7 -8.46 -6.79 -0.55
C ALA A 7 -8.98 -8.13 0.00
N VAL A 8 -10.06 -8.66 -0.59
CA VAL A 8 -10.74 -9.86 -0.10
C VAL A 8 -9.84 -11.09 -0.14
N GLU A 9 -9.22 -11.39 -1.28
CA GLU A 9 -8.41 -12.60 -1.43
C GLU A 9 -7.12 -12.52 -0.59
N CYS A 10 -6.48 -11.36 -0.51
CA CYS A 10 -5.36 -11.17 0.41
C CYS A 10 -5.79 -11.34 1.86
N ALA A 11 -6.94 -10.78 2.27
CA ALA A 11 -7.43 -10.92 3.64
C ALA A 11 -7.74 -12.37 4.00
N ARG A 12 -8.42 -13.12 3.11
CA ARG A 12 -8.68 -14.56 3.31
C ARG A 12 -7.40 -15.35 3.49
N ARG A 13 -6.39 -15.11 2.65
CA ARG A 13 -5.10 -15.81 2.76
C ARG A 13 -4.42 -15.47 4.09
N LEU A 14 -4.36 -14.19 4.46
CA LEU A 14 -3.71 -13.75 5.70
C LEU A 14 -4.45 -14.25 6.95
N GLU A 15 -5.77 -14.33 6.93
CA GLU A 15 -6.56 -14.91 8.02
C GLU A 15 -6.26 -16.40 8.19
N ALA A 16 -6.14 -17.15 7.09
CA ALA A 16 -5.74 -18.56 7.10
C ALA A 16 -4.29 -18.76 7.62
N GLU A 17 -3.40 -17.81 7.36
CA GLU A 17 -2.03 -17.78 7.91
C GLU A 17 -1.98 -17.28 9.37
N GLY A 18 -3.12 -16.92 9.96
CA GLY A 18 -3.22 -16.58 11.37
C GLY A 18 -2.95 -15.12 11.72
N VAL A 19 -3.16 -14.18 10.80
CA VAL A 19 -3.04 -12.75 11.13
C VAL A 19 -3.97 -12.34 12.28
N ASP A 20 -3.47 -11.48 13.17
CA ASP A 20 -4.22 -11.02 14.34
C ASP A 20 -5.19 -9.88 14.01
N TRP A 21 -4.81 -8.98 13.09
CA TRP A 21 -5.54 -7.75 12.75
C TRP A 21 -5.41 -7.40 11.28
N PHE A 22 -6.44 -6.76 10.73
CA PHE A 22 -6.37 -6.05 9.45
C PHE A 22 -6.38 -4.53 9.66
N GLY A 23 -5.71 -3.80 8.77
CA GLY A 23 -5.75 -2.34 8.72
C GLY A 23 -6.30 -1.88 7.38
N VAL A 24 -7.36 -1.05 7.41
CA VAL A 24 -7.98 -0.44 6.23
C VAL A 24 -7.92 1.08 6.33
N ALA A 25 -8.01 1.79 5.20
CA ALA A 25 -7.99 3.25 5.20
C ALA A 25 -9.35 3.85 5.56
N LEU A 26 -10.43 3.23 5.07
CA LEU A 26 -11.80 3.73 5.16
C LEU A 26 -12.75 2.66 5.74
N PRO A 27 -13.86 3.07 6.41
CA PRO A 27 -14.86 2.12 6.89
C PRO A 27 -15.44 1.22 5.79
N GLU A 28 -15.61 1.73 4.58
CA GLU A 28 -16.14 0.99 3.42
C GLU A 28 -15.24 -0.18 3.01
N GLU A 29 -13.92 -0.03 3.12
CA GLU A 29 -12.99 -1.14 2.90
C GLU A 29 -13.15 -2.20 4.02
N GLY A 30 -13.47 -1.78 5.25
CA GLY A 30 -13.80 -2.70 6.34
C GLY A 30 -15.11 -3.47 6.08
N VAL A 31 -16.14 -2.80 5.57
CA VAL A 31 -17.42 -3.40 5.15
C VAL A 31 -17.19 -4.44 4.06
N GLU A 32 -16.34 -4.14 3.07
CA GLU A 32 -15.97 -5.09 2.01
C GLU A 32 -15.39 -6.39 2.60
N LEU A 33 -14.45 -6.27 3.54
CA LEU A 33 -13.86 -7.44 4.20
C LEU A 33 -14.87 -8.21 5.05
N ARG A 34 -15.74 -7.51 5.79
CA ARG A 34 -16.82 -8.15 6.58
C ARG A 34 -17.80 -8.90 5.70
N SER A 35 -18.23 -8.29 4.60
CA SER A 35 -19.11 -8.90 3.60
C SER A 35 -18.49 -10.15 2.97
N ALA A 36 -17.15 -10.20 2.88
CA ALA A 36 -16.40 -11.35 2.39
C ALA A 36 -16.16 -12.47 3.42
N GLY A 37 -16.62 -12.28 4.66
CA GLY A 37 -16.55 -13.26 5.75
C GLY A 37 -15.35 -13.11 6.68
N VAL A 38 -14.56 -12.03 6.58
CA VAL A 38 -13.40 -11.81 7.46
C VAL A 38 -13.86 -11.59 8.89
N THR A 39 -13.33 -12.39 9.81
CA THR A 39 -13.76 -12.39 11.23
C THR A 39 -12.77 -11.69 12.17
N LYS A 40 -11.50 -11.58 11.78
CA LYS A 40 -10.48 -10.89 12.57
C LYS A 40 -10.82 -9.41 12.80
N PRO A 41 -10.30 -8.80 13.88
CA PRO A 41 -10.38 -7.35 14.10
C PRO A 41 -9.91 -6.53 12.88
N ILE A 42 -10.62 -5.44 12.59
CA ILE A 42 -10.31 -4.50 11.49
C ILE A 42 -10.16 -3.11 12.08
N LEU A 43 -8.96 -2.55 11.96
CA LEU A 43 -8.62 -1.18 12.34
C LEU A 43 -8.84 -0.24 11.16
N CYS A 44 -9.69 0.77 11.32
CA CYS A 44 -9.85 1.83 10.32
C CYS A 44 -8.88 2.99 10.58
N LEU A 45 -7.78 3.03 9.82
CA LEU A 45 -6.64 3.94 10.02
C LEU A 45 -6.99 5.42 9.80
N GLY A 46 -7.95 5.70 8.90
CA GLY A 46 -8.45 7.05 8.64
C GLY A 46 -9.49 7.54 9.67
N GLY A 47 -10.02 6.63 10.48
CA GLY A 47 -11.16 6.89 11.35
C GLY A 47 -12.48 6.76 10.59
N PHE A 48 -13.38 7.71 10.76
CA PHE A 48 -14.70 7.71 10.12
C PHE A 48 -15.20 9.15 9.95
N TRP A 49 -16.17 9.34 9.06
CA TRP A 49 -16.88 10.61 8.87
C TRP A 49 -18.16 10.67 9.70
N GLU A 50 -18.65 11.88 9.96
CA GLU A 50 -19.95 12.07 10.60
C GLU A 50 -21.04 11.29 9.85
N GLY A 51 -21.87 10.54 10.59
CA GLY A 51 -22.90 9.67 10.05
C GLY A 51 -22.43 8.22 9.82
N GLN A 52 -21.13 7.93 9.94
CA GLN A 52 -20.59 6.57 9.81
C GLN A 52 -20.40 5.85 11.15
N GLU A 53 -20.77 6.47 12.27
CA GLU A 53 -20.63 5.87 13.60
C GLU A 53 -21.35 4.53 13.69
N ALA A 54 -22.63 4.50 13.30
CA ALA A 54 -23.44 3.29 13.31
C ALA A 54 -22.86 2.20 12.40
N LEU A 55 -22.30 2.57 11.24
CA LEU A 55 -21.64 1.65 10.33
C LEU A 55 -20.43 0.97 11.00
N CYS A 56 -19.56 1.75 11.66
CA CYS A 56 -18.42 1.19 12.39
C CYS A 56 -18.85 0.20 13.48
N LEU A 57 -19.92 0.52 14.22
CA LEU A 57 -20.43 -0.35 15.29
C LEU A 57 -21.05 -1.64 14.74
N GLN A 58 -21.90 -1.54 13.72
CA GLN A 58 -22.61 -2.67 13.11
C GLN A 58 -21.62 -3.66 12.49
N GLU A 59 -20.60 -3.14 11.81
CA GLU A 59 -19.57 -3.94 11.14
C GLU A 59 -18.40 -4.32 12.06
N ARG A 60 -18.48 -3.99 13.34
CA ARG A 60 -17.43 -4.29 14.34
C ARG A 60 -16.04 -3.84 13.86
N LEU A 61 -15.98 -2.60 13.38
CA LEU A 61 -14.73 -1.93 13.01
C LEU A 61 -14.21 -1.16 14.23
N THR A 62 -12.89 -1.18 14.43
CA THR A 62 -12.20 -0.37 15.43
C THR A 62 -11.71 0.90 14.75
N PRO A 63 -12.33 2.07 14.93
CA PRO A 63 -11.84 3.28 14.30
C PRO A 63 -10.63 3.87 15.03
N VAL A 64 -9.73 4.45 14.26
CA VAL A 64 -8.71 5.35 14.80
C VAL A 64 -9.33 6.72 15.08
N VAL A 65 -9.15 7.23 16.29
CA VAL A 65 -9.62 8.55 16.72
C VAL A 65 -8.45 9.49 16.98
N TYR A 66 -8.62 10.75 16.58
CA TYR A 66 -7.58 11.79 16.71
C TYR A 66 -8.18 13.19 16.89
N ARG A 67 -9.50 13.27 17.16
CA ARG A 67 -10.19 14.49 17.60
C ARG A 67 -11.20 14.14 18.70
N PRO A 68 -11.41 15.01 19.71
CA PRO A 68 -12.40 14.76 20.76
C PRO A 68 -13.82 14.54 20.24
N ASP A 69 -14.24 15.29 19.20
CA ASP A 69 -15.58 15.18 18.62
C ASP A 69 -15.90 13.79 18.06
N MET A 70 -14.89 13.07 17.52
CA MET A 70 -15.06 11.70 17.06
C MET A 70 -15.37 10.74 18.22
N ILE A 71 -14.74 10.95 19.37
CA ILE A 71 -14.97 10.12 20.56
C ILE A 71 -16.39 10.37 21.08
N GLU A 72 -16.80 11.64 21.14
CA GLU A 72 -18.12 12.02 21.63
C GLU A 72 -19.25 11.58 20.69
N SER A 73 -19.05 11.64 19.38
CA SER A 73 -20.05 11.16 18.41
C SER A 73 -20.19 9.65 18.44
N LEU A 74 -19.08 8.93 18.50
CA LEU A 74 -19.09 7.47 18.62
C LEU A 74 -19.69 7.01 19.96
N ASP A 75 -19.43 7.73 21.07
CA ASP A 75 -20.04 7.43 22.37
C ASP A 75 -21.58 7.54 22.33
N ARG A 76 -22.11 8.59 21.67
CA ARG A 76 -23.55 8.73 21.45
C ARG A 76 -24.12 7.53 20.69
N ALA A 77 -23.53 7.19 19.55
CA ALA A 77 -23.97 6.06 18.74
C ALA A 77 -23.85 4.72 19.48
N ALA A 78 -22.78 4.53 20.25
CA ALA A 78 -22.54 3.32 21.04
C ALA A 78 -23.57 3.16 22.16
N ARG A 79 -23.96 4.26 22.84
CA ARG A 79 -25.07 4.26 23.80
C ARG A 79 -26.39 3.87 23.17
N ASP A 80 -26.70 4.43 22.01
CA ASP A 80 -27.95 4.14 21.30
C ASP A 80 -28.02 2.66 20.88
N HIS A 81 -26.88 2.07 20.49
CA HIS A 81 -26.75 0.64 20.16
C HIS A 81 -26.53 -0.26 21.38
N ARG A 82 -26.38 0.31 22.59
CA ARG A 82 -26.09 -0.41 23.85
C ARG A 82 -24.84 -1.30 23.78
N VAL A 83 -23.80 -0.79 23.14
CA VAL A 83 -22.49 -1.45 23.02
C VAL A 83 -21.39 -0.57 23.61
N VAL A 84 -20.23 -1.18 23.86
CA VAL A 84 -18.98 -0.44 24.13
C VAL A 84 -18.15 -0.50 22.85
N ALA A 85 -17.75 0.67 22.34
CA ALA A 85 -16.94 0.76 21.13
C ALA A 85 -15.45 0.83 21.48
N ASP A 86 -14.67 -0.03 20.85
CA ASP A 86 -13.20 0.02 20.94
C ASP A 86 -12.66 1.07 19.98
N VAL A 87 -11.71 1.87 20.47
CA VAL A 87 -11.01 2.85 19.65
C VAL A 87 -9.51 2.76 19.84
N HIS A 88 -8.77 3.07 18.78
CA HIS A 88 -7.33 3.33 18.89
C HIS A 88 -7.09 4.83 18.75
N LEU A 89 -6.47 5.45 19.75
CA LEU A 89 -6.12 6.86 19.68
C LEU A 89 -4.76 7.03 18.99
N LYS A 90 -4.73 7.86 17.96
CA LYS A 90 -3.50 8.19 17.24
C LYS A 90 -2.87 9.44 17.82
N VAL A 91 -1.59 9.35 18.15
CA VAL A 91 -0.74 10.45 18.60
C VAL A 91 0.15 10.87 17.43
N ASP A 92 0.17 12.17 17.12
CA ASP A 92 1.12 12.71 16.17
C ASP A 92 2.44 13.03 16.88
N THR A 93 3.45 12.22 16.60
CA THR A 93 4.79 12.38 17.18
C THR A 93 5.77 13.08 16.24
N GLY A 94 5.32 13.50 15.05
CA GLY A 94 6.15 14.18 14.05
C GLY A 94 5.83 13.86 12.59
N MET A 95 4.81 13.04 12.32
CA MET A 95 4.38 12.78 10.93
C MET A 95 3.63 13.99 10.36
N GLY A 96 2.93 14.77 11.20
CA GLY A 96 2.22 15.98 10.76
C GLY A 96 0.96 15.70 9.92
N ARG A 97 0.50 14.45 9.84
CA ARG A 97 -0.62 14.03 8.97
C ARG A 97 -1.95 13.93 9.70
N LEU A 98 -2.03 13.06 10.70
CA LEU A 98 -3.19 12.85 11.57
C LEU A 98 -2.66 12.46 12.95
N GLY A 99 -3.42 12.78 13.99
CA GLY A 99 -3.11 12.40 15.37
C GLY A 99 -3.22 13.58 16.33
N ALA A 100 -3.50 13.27 17.59
CA ALA A 100 -3.46 14.22 18.68
C ALA A 100 -2.02 14.65 18.93
N ARG A 101 -1.79 15.96 19.02
CA ARG A 101 -0.50 16.50 19.46
C ARG A 101 -0.34 16.33 20.97
N ALA A 102 0.91 16.38 21.45
CA ALA A 102 1.24 16.22 22.86
C ALA A 102 0.46 17.18 23.78
N GLU A 103 0.27 18.42 23.33
CA GLU A 103 -0.42 19.46 24.10
C GLU A 103 -1.92 19.18 24.28
N ALA A 104 -2.52 18.39 23.37
CA ALA A 104 -3.94 18.06 23.40
C ALA A 104 -4.25 16.80 24.23
N LEU A 105 -3.26 15.96 24.55
CA LEU A 105 -3.50 14.68 25.24
C LEU A 105 -4.32 14.80 26.55
N PRO A 106 -4.14 15.85 27.38
CA PRO A 106 -5.01 16.08 28.55
C PRO A 106 -6.50 16.16 28.21
N GLU A 107 -6.87 16.83 27.12
CA GLU A 107 -8.26 16.99 26.66
C GLU A 107 -8.83 15.65 26.19
N PHE A 108 -8.04 14.84 25.49
CA PHE A 108 -8.45 13.48 25.10
C PHE A 108 -8.72 12.61 26.32
N CYS A 109 -7.88 12.68 27.36
CA CYS A 109 -8.08 11.93 28.60
C CYS A 109 -9.38 12.35 29.30
N GLU A 110 -9.68 13.66 29.35
CA GLU A 110 -10.94 14.17 29.91
C GLU A 110 -12.15 13.69 29.11
N THR A 111 -12.07 13.76 27.78
CA THR A 111 -13.14 13.30 26.88
C THR A 111 -13.42 11.81 27.06
N LEU A 112 -12.37 10.98 27.07
CA LEU A 112 -12.47 9.54 27.31
C LEU A 112 -13.04 9.21 28.70
N THR A 113 -12.74 10.01 29.72
CA THR A 113 -13.30 9.82 31.07
C THR A 113 -14.81 10.09 31.10
N ARG A 114 -15.29 11.05 30.29
CA ARG A 114 -16.73 11.37 30.17
C ARG A 114 -17.49 10.33 29.33
N CYS A 115 -16.86 9.81 28.28
CA CYS A 115 -17.46 8.91 27.29
C CYS A 115 -17.47 7.45 27.77
N ARG A 116 -18.52 7.06 28.50
CA ARG A 116 -18.61 5.75 29.17
C ARG A 116 -18.84 4.56 28.24
N SER A 117 -19.21 4.80 26.98
CA SER A 117 -19.43 3.73 25.99
C SER A 117 -18.26 3.57 25.03
N ILE A 118 -17.10 4.16 25.37
CA ILE A 118 -15.86 4.03 24.63
C ILE A 118 -14.82 3.32 25.50
N ARG A 119 -14.12 2.36 24.90
CA ARG A 119 -12.92 1.76 25.48
C ARG A 119 -11.71 2.18 24.64
N LEU A 120 -10.75 2.84 25.28
CA LEU A 120 -9.44 3.09 24.68
C LEU A 120 -8.66 1.76 24.64
N ASP A 121 -8.78 1.04 23.54
CA ASP A 121 -8.15 -0.28 23.36
C ASP A 121 -6.71 -0.16 22.86
N GLY A 122 -6.39 0.91 22.11
CA GLY A 122 -5.04 1.10 21.56
C GLY A 122 -4.53 2.53 21.56
N LEU A 123 -3.21 2.67 21.64
CA LEU A 123 -2.48 3.88 21.30
C LEU A 123 -1.56 3.61 20.11
N MET A 124 -1.49 4.57 19.20
CA MET A 124 -0.66 4.42 18.00
C MET A 124 0.03 5.70 17.56
N THR A 125 1.13 5.54 16.82
CA THR A 125 1.75 6.61 16.03
C THR A 125 2.17 6.09 14.65
N HIS A 126 2.67 6.98 13.80
CA HIS A 126 3.27 6.66 12.50
C HIS A 126 4.64 7.33 12.38
N LEU A 127 5.67 6.54 12.06
CA LEU A 127 7.03 7.04 11.87
C LEU A 127 7.18 7.58 10.45
N ALA A 128 7.83 8.74 10.31
CA ALA A 128 7.87 9.49 9.06
C ALA A 128 9.07 9.15 8.18
N ALA A 129 10.17 8.72 8.77
CA ALA A 129 11.45 8.52 8.10
C ALA A 129 12.18 7.28 8.64
N ALA A 130 11.43 6.20 8.88
CA ALA A 130 11.99 4.94 9.39
C ALA A 130 12.76 4.16 8.31
N ASP A 131 12.63 4.57 7.05
CA ASP A 131 13.27 4.09 5.83
C ASP A 131 14.52 4.90 5.44
N ASP A 132 14.72 6.10 5.99
CA ASP A 132 15.89 6.95 5.71
C ASP A 132 16.94 6.88 6.84
N PRO A 133 18.12 6.27 6.59
CA PRO A 133 19.18 6.18 7.60
C PRO A 133 19.73 7.55 8.04
N ASN A 134 19.58 8.60 7.24
CA ASN A 134 20.02 9.95 7.59
C ASN A 134 19.02 10.71 8.49
N ARG A 135 17.94 10.04 8.91
CA ARG A 135 16.88 10.60 9.75
C ARG A 135 16.62 9.74 10.99
N GLU A 136 17.56 8.86 11.34
CA GLU A 136 17.47 7.99 12.51
C GLU A 136 17.15 8.76 13.79
N ASP A 137 17.85 9.87 14.05
CA ASP A 137 17.62 10.73 15.22
C ASP A 137 16.18 11.25 15.29
N PHE A 138 15.59 11.61 14.15
CA PHE A 138 14.21 12.04 14.09
C PHE A 138 13.26 10.89 14.42
N THR A 139 13.46 9.72 13.83
CA THR A 139 12.68 8.51 14.13
C THR A 139 12.75 8.13 15.61
N ARG A 140 13.94 8.18 16.23
CA ARG A 140 14.11 7.98 17.67
C ARG A 140 13.38 9.04 18.50
N SER A 141 13.40 10.29 18.07
CA SER A 141 12.63 11.36 18.73
C SER A 141 11.10 11.11 18.68
N GLN A 142 10.59 10.57 17.56
CA GLN A 142 9.19 10.20 17.44
C GLN A 142 8.81 9.07 18.41
N LEU A 143 9.68 8.08 18.60
CA LEU A 143 9.48 6.98 19.54
C LEU A 143 9.48 7.46 20.99
N ASN A 144 10.39 8.37 21.35
CA ASN A 144 10.42 8.97 22.69
C ASN A 144 9.14 9.77 22.99
N ARG A 145 8.65 10.58 22.04
CA ARG A 145 7.38 11.29 22.17
C ARG A 145 6.19 10.33 22.31
N PHE A 146 6.22 9.21 21.59
CA PHE A 146 5.17 8.19 21.71
C PHE A 146 5.18 7.56 23.11
N ALA A 147 6.35 7.21 23.64
CA ALA A 147 6.49 6.68 25.00
C ALA A 147 5.98 7.68 26.05
N GLN A 148 6.29 8.97 25.91
CA GLN A 148 5.76 10.03 26.78
C GLN A 148 4.23 10.10 26.72
N ALA A 149 3.64 10.04 25.52
CA ALA A 149 2.19 10.03 25.36
C ALA A 149 1.55 8.81 26.07
N VAL A 150 2.14 7.62 25.94
CA VAL A 150 1.68 6.42 26.66
C VAL A 150 1.69 6.64 28.18
N SER A 151 2.72 7.28 28.73
CA SER A 151 2.78 7.61 30.16
C SER A 151 1.64 8.54 30.59
N VAL A 152 1.32 9.58 29.79
CA VAL A 152 0.20 10.50 30.08
C VAL A 152 -1.12 9.76 30.24
N PHE A 153 -1.44 8.82 29.33
CA PHE A 153 -2.67 8.02 29.44
C PHE A 153 -2.64 7.07 30.64
N ARG A 154 -1.51 6.44 30.94
CA ARG A 154 -1.39 5.53 32.10
C ARG A 154 -1.53 6.25 33.44
N GLU A 155 -0.94 7.43 33.58
CA GLU A 155 -1.07 8.28 34.78
C GLU A 155 -2.51 8.73 35.01
N ARG A 156 -3.30 8.83 33.94
CA ARG A 156 -4.75 9.12 33.98
C ARG A 156 -5.62 7.86 34.18
N GLY A 157 -5.01 6.70 34.39
CA GLY A 157 -5.70 5.44 34.69
C GLY A 157 -6.10 4.60 33.47
N PHE A 158 -5.72 4.99 32.25
CA PHE A 158 -5.99 4.20 31.06
C PHE A 158 -4.97 3.07 30.88
N THR A 159 -5.45 1.89 30.50
CA THR A 159 -4.63 0.69 30.28
C THR A 159 -4.86 0.13 28.88
N PRO A 160 -4.43 0.85 27.81
CA PRO A 160 -4.65 0.38 26.44
C PRO A 160 -3.95 -0.96 26.20
N THR A 161 -4.70 -1.89 25.60
CA THR A 161 -4.24 -3.23 25.22
C THR A 161 -3.11 -3.13 24.20
N HIS A 162 -3.26 -2.29 23.17
CA HIS A 162 -2.37 -2.24 22.02
C HIS A 162 -1.52 -0.96 21.99
N LEU A 163 -0.20 -1.11 21.81
CA LEU A 163 0.75 -0.02 21.60
C LEU A 163 1.51 -0.30 20.31
N HIS A 164 1.33 0.54 19.28
CA HIS A 164 1.90 0.26 17.97
C HIS A 164 2.37 1.49 17.19
N GLY A 165 3.66 1.51 16.84
CA GLY A 165 4.27 2.55 16.00
C GLY A 165 4.85 2.04 14.68
N ALA A 166 5.28 0.77 14.65
CA ALA A 166 6.03 0.20 13.54
C ALA A 166 5.20 0.04 12.25
N ASN A 167 5.62 0.74 11.19
CA ASN A 167 5.29 0.40 9.79
C ASN A 167 6.28 -0.66 9.28
N SER A 168 6.23 -0.99 7.98
CA SER A 168 7.15 -1.94 7.35
C SER A 168 8.61 -1.65 7.67
N ALA A 169 9.11 -0.44 7.38
CA ALA A 169 10.51 -0.07 7.60
C ALA A 169 10.91 -0.19 9.08
N ALA A 170 10.09 0.41 9.96
CA ALA A 170 10.36 0.44 11.39
C ALA A 170 10.36 -0.94 12.06
N ALA A 171 9.52 -1.86 11.58
CA ALA A 171 9.47 -3.21 12.12
C ALA A 171 10.80 -3.97 11.95
N PHE A 172 11.58 -3.65 10.91
CA PHE A 172 12.92 -4.22 10.70
C PHE A 172 14.02 -3.35 11.29
N ALA A 173 13.99 -2.04 11.04
CA ALA A 173 15.08 -1.12 11.39
C ALA A 173 15.11 -0.69 12.87
N PHE A 174 13.95 -0.68 13.55
CA PHE A 174 13.81 -0.18 14.92
C PHE A 174 13.02 -1.18 15.78
N PRO A 175 13.65 -2.25 16.30
CA PRO A 175 12.97 -3.27 17.10
C PRO A 175 12.16 -2.71 18.29
N GLU A 176 12.61 -1.63 18.91
CA GLU A 176 11.93 -0.91 19.98
C GLU A 176 10.58 -0.28 19.55
N SER A 177 10.35 -0.07 18.25
CA SER A 177 9.11 0.48 17.70
C SER A 177 7.97 -0.52 17.59
N ARG A 178 8.27 -1.82 17.73
CA ARG A 178 7.32 -2.92 17.49
C ARG A 178 6.17 -2.95 18.49
N GLY A 179 6.40 -2.44 19.71
CA GLY A 179 5.41 -2.50 20.78
C GLY A 179 4.87 -3.93 20.95
N ASN A 180 3.55 -4.08 20.94
CA ASN A 180 2.89 -5.40 20.92
C ASN A 180 2.03 -5.64 19.68
N MET A 181 2.16 -4.79 18.66
CA MET A 181 1.55 -4.96 17.34
C MET A 181 2.34 -4.18 16.28
N VAL A 182 2.63 -4.82 15.15
CA VAL A 182 3.31 -4.21 13.99
C VAL A 182 2.34 -4.08 12.81
N ARG A 183 2.57 -3.10 11.91
CA ARG A 183 1.70 -2.85 10.76
C ARG A 183 2.48 -2.95 9.44
N PRO A 184 2.92 -4.15 9.02
CA PRO A 184 3.54 -4.34 7.71
C PRO A 184 2.50 -4.09 6.61
N GLY A 185 2.83 -3.18 5.69
CA GLY A 185 2.07 -2.91 4.49
C GLY A 185 2.87 -3.38 3.27
N ALA A 186 3.74 -2.52 2.76
CA ALA A 186 4.52 -2.78 1.55
C ALA A 186 5.35 -4.09 1.59
N THR A 187 5.99 -4.41 2.73
CA THR A 187 6.78 -5.66 2.85
C THR A 187 5.92 -6.92 2.80
N LEU A 188 4.63 -6.85 3.18
CA LEU A 188 3.70 -7.98 3.06
C LEU A 188 3.53 -8.44 1.61
N TYR A 189 3.72 -7.52 0.66
CA TYR A 189 3.61 -7.77 -0.78
C TYR A 189 4.98 -7.97 -1.46
N GLY A 190 6.05 -8.07 -0.66
CA GLY A 190 7.40 -8.37 -1.14
C GLY A 190 8.22 -7.15 -1.59
N PHE A 191 7.74 -5.93 -1.34
CA PHE A 191 8.52 -4.72 -1.61
C PHE A 191 9.57 -4.50 -0.52
N VAL A 192 10.82 -4.35 -0.93
CA VAL A 192 11.95 -4.28 0.02
C VAL A 192 12.90 -3.14 -0.31
N ARG A 193 13.35 -3.02 -1.56
CA ARG A 193 14.52 -2.18 -1.92
C ARG A 193 14.29 -0.69 -1.66
N ASP A 194 13.06 -0.21 -1.82
CA ASP A 194 12.66 1.18 -1.60
C ASP A 194 11.81 1.37 -0.33
N VAL A 195 11.65 0.31 0.48
CA VAL A 195 10.87 0.34 1.73
C VAL A 195 11.77 0.21 2.95
N LEU A 196 12.83 -0.60 2.87
CA LEU A 196 13.78 -0.78 3.97
C LEU A 196 15.01 0.11 3.77
N PRO A 197 15.59 0.64 4.86
CA PRO A 197 16.88 1.31 4.76
C PRO A 197 17.95 0.38 4.15
N PRO A 198 18.88 0.89 3.32
CA PRO A 198 19.88 0.07 2.63
C PRO A 198 20.81 -0.74 3.55
N ASN A 199 20.97 -0.30 4.81
CA ASN A 199 21.78 -0.97 5.83
C ASN A 199 21.05 -2.12 6.55
N ILE A 200 19.77 -2.33 6.27
CA ILE A 200 18.98 -3.42 6.84
C ILE A 200 19.06 -4.63 5.90
N PRO A 201 19.47 -5.82 6.39
CA PRO A 201 19.48 -7.03 5.58
C PRO A 201 18.09 -7.32 5.01
N ALA A 202 18.02 -7.49 3.69
CA ALA A 202 16.78 -7.80 3.01
C ALA A 202 16.22 -9.14 3.55
N PRO A 203 15.01 -9.14 4.14
CA PRO A 203 14.35 -10.40 4.50
C PRO A 203 14.05 -11.20 3.22
N PRO A 204 13.90 -12.53 3.30
CA PRO A 204 13.64 -13.39 2.15
C PRO A 204 12.19 -13.31 1.66
N LEU A 205 11.67 -12.08 1.52
CA LEU A 205 10.35 -11.77 1.01
C LEU A 205 10.34 -11.88 -0.51
N ARG A 206 9.19 -12.27 -1.05
CA ARG A 206 9.01 -12.45 -2.49
C ARG A 206 7.89 -11.52 -2.97
N PRO A 207 8.08 -10.82 -4.10
CA PRO A 207 7.00 -10.11 -4.75
C PRO A 207 5.84 -11.06 -5.07
N VAL A 208 4.61 -10.63 -4.80
CA VAL A 208 3.40 -11.48 -4.98
C VAL A 208 2.49 -11.01 -6.13
N MET A 209 2.88 -9.97 -6.86
CA MET A 209 2.19 -9.51 -8.08
C MET A 209 3.00 -9.84 -9.33
N SER A 210 2.30 -10.15 -10.42
CA SER A 210 2.85 -10.07 -11.77
C SER A 210 1.80 -9.43 -12.69
N VAL A 211 2.23 -8.50 -13.54
CA VAL A 211 1.38 -7.85 -14.54
C VAL A 211 1.80 -8.36 -15.91
N ARG A 212 0.83 -8.94 -16.62
CA ARG A 212 1.05 -9.61 -17.91
C ARG A 212 0.01 -9.12 -18.92
N SER A 213 0.44 -9.08 -20.18
CA SER A 213 -0.40 -8.83 -21.35
C SER A 213 -0.04 -9.85 -22.44
N CYS A 214 -0.59 -9.68 -23.65
CA CYS A 214 -0.25 -10.48 -24.81
C CYS A 214 -0.04 -9.59 -26.05
N ILE A 215 0.70 -10.08 -27.03
CA ILE A 215 0.89 -9.38 -28.30
C ILE A 215 -0.39 -9.45 -29.13
N MET A 216 -0.99 -8.30 -29.42
CA MET A 216 -2.21 -8.22 -30.23
C MET A 216 -1.96 -7.87 -31.70
N LEU A 217 -0.79 -7.28 -32.00
CA LEU A 217 -0.38 -6.93 -33.36
C LEU A 217 1.13 -6.99 -33.47
N LEU A 218 1.62 -7.50 -34.61
CA LEU A 218 3.00 -7.42 -35.04
C LEU A 218 3.08 -6.67 -36.37
N LYS A 219 3.98 -5.69 -36.46
CA LYS A 219 4.18 -4.90 -37.67
C LYS A 219 5.67 -4.69 -37.94
N ARG A 220 6.11 -4.99 -39.16
CA ARG A 220 7.42 -4.57 -39.67
C ARG A 220 7.37 -3.10 -40.05
N VAL A 221 8.39 -2.36 -39.62
CA VAL A 221 8.56 -0.94 -39.89
C VAL A 221 9.98 -0.71 -40.42
N ASN A 222 10.11 0.18 -41.39
CA ASN A 222 11.38 0.54 -41.98
C ASN A 222 12.20 1.42 -41.01
N LYS A 223 13.49 1.57 -41.31
CA LYS A 223 14.35 2.57 -40.68
C LYS A 223 13.79 3.98 -40.93
N GLY A 224 13.80 4.84 -39.91
CA GLY A 224 13.33 6.23 -39.98
C GLY A 224 11.82 6.39 -39.79
N GLU A 225 11.08 5.31 -39.51
CA GLU A 225 9.65 5.40 -39.19
C GLU A 225 9.43 5.93 -37.78
N LYS A 226 8.50 6.88 -37.66
CA LYS A 226 8.12 7.52 -36.39
C LYS A 226 6.97 6.78 -35.73
N LEU A 227 7.08 6.51 -34.43
CA LEU A 227 6.13 5.71 -33.67
C LEU A 227 5.52 6.46 -32.48
N GLY A 228 4.23 6.23 -32.24
CA GLY A 228 3.47 6.75 -31.09
C GLY A 228 3.15 8.25 -31.15
N TYR A 229 2.50 8.74 -30.10
CA TYR A 229 2.11 10.15 -29.99
C TYR A 229 3.32 11.09 -30.04
N ASP A 230 3.17 12.20 -30.75
CA ASP A 230 4.19 13.22 -31.03
C ASP A 230 5.48 12.67 -31.66
N CYS A 231 5.45 11.45 -32.21
CA CYS A 231 6.58 10.87 -32.91
C CYS A 231 7.86 10.84 -32.06
N THR A 232 7.75 10.56 -30.75
CA THR A 232 8.89 10.63 -29.82
C THR A 232 9.88 9.49 -29.96
N TYR A 233 9.65 8.58 -30.91
CA TYR A 233 10.55 7.51 -31.26
C TYR A 233 10.65 7.41 -32.77
N GLU A 234 11.88 7.23 -33.26
CA GLU A 234 12.19 6.99 -34.66
C GLU A 234 13.09 5.74 -34.74
N THR A 235 12.72 4.80 -35.61
CA THR A 235 13.41 3.52 -35.73
C THR A 235 14.81 3.69 -36.33
N ALA A 236 15.84 3.16 -35.65
CA ALA A 236 17.22 3.24 -36.12
C ALA A 236 17.56 2.21 -37.22
N ARG A 237 16.72 1.17 -37.38
CA ARG A 237 16.84 0.06 -38.33
C ARG A 237 15.45 -0.43 -38.77
N GLU A 238 15.41 -1.37 -39.70
CA GLU A 238 14.19 -2.17 -39.88
C GLU A 238 13.90 -2.89 -38.57
N SER A 239 12.69 -2.69 -38.04
CA SER A 239 12.28 -3.23 -36.74
C SER A 239 10.97 -4.00 -36.86
N LEU A 240 10.78 -4.97 -35.97
CA LEU A 240 9.49 -5.62 -35.72
C LEU A 240 8.90 -5.06 -34.43
N ILE A 241 7.79 -4.34 -34.56
CA ILE A 241 7.10 -3.69 -33.44
C ILE A 241 5.88 -4.50 -33.05
N ALA A 242 5.77 -4.82 -31.76
CA ALA A 242 4.57 -5.41 -31.19
C ALA A 242 3.72 -4.33 -30.52
N THR A 243 2.40 -4.45 -30.65
CA THR A 243 1.43 -3.68 -29.84
C THR A 243 0.86 -4.60 -28.77
N ILE A 244 0.77 -4.11 -27.54
CA ILE A 244 0.14 -4.81 -26.41
C ILE A 244 -1.04 -3.99 -25.86
N PRO A 245 -2.16 -4.64 -25.49
CA PRO A 245 -3.36 -3.98 -24.95
C PRO A 245 -3.20 -3.68 -23.46
N ILE A 246 -2.28 -2.77 -23.15
CA ILE A 246 -2.14 -2.18 -21.82
C ILE A 246 -1.56 -0.77 -21.95
N GLY A 247 -2.15 0.17 -21.22
CA GLY A 247 -1.69 1.56 -21.19
C GLY A 247 -1.81 2.20 -19.82
N TYR A 248 -1.77 3.53 -19.78
CA TYR A 248 -1.76 4.26 -18.52
C TYR A 248 -3.08 4.21 -17.75
N ASP A 249 -4.22 3.95 -18.40
CA ASP A 249 -5.52 3.78 -17.71
C ASP A 249 -5.65 2.40 -17.03
N ASP A 250 -4.83 1.44 -17.45
CA ASP A 250 -4.69 0.14 -16.81
C ASP A 250 -3.68 0.18 -15.63
N GLY A 251 -2.93 1.28 -15.51
CA GLY A 251 -1.89 1.49 -14.50
C GLY A 251 -0.46 1.31 -15.01
N TYR A 252 -0.24 1.07 -16.31
CA TYR A 252 1.13 1.04 -16.86
C TYR A 252 1.65 2.47 -17.06
N SER A 253 2.49 2.92 -16.14
CA SER A 253 2.90 4.34 -16.04
C SER A 253 3.35 4.93 -17.37
N ARG A 254 2.81 6.12 -17.70
CA ARG A 254 3.23 6.88 -18.88
C ARG A 254 4.73 7.24 -18.85
N ALA A 255 5.35 7.24 -17.67
CA ALA A 255 6.79 7.46 -17.50
C ALA A 255 7.66 6.35 -18.15
N MET A 256 7.08 5.20 -18.48
CA MET A 256 7.76 4.11 -19.21
C MET A 256 7.96 4.42 -20.70
N SER A 257 7.36 5.49 -21.22
CA SER A 257 7.56 5.95 -22.61
C SER A 257 9.05 6.08 -22.94
N ASN A 258 9.53 5.33 -23.95
CA ASN A 258 10.95 5.26 -24.37
C ASN A 258 11.96 4.82 -23.28
N ARG A 259 11.51 4.31 -22.14
CA ARG A 259 12.37 4.03 -20.97
C ARG A 259 12.14 2.66 -20.35
N GLY A 260 10.90 2.17 -20.41
CA GLY A 260 10.53 0.88 -19.87
C GLY A 260 11.06 -0.28 -20.70
N GLN A 261 11.11 -1.44 -20.08
CA GLN A 261 11.39 -2.72 -20.72
C GLN A 261 10.40 -3.76 -20.21
N VAL A 262 10.07 -4.72 -21.07
CA VAL A 262 9.18 -5.84 -20.76
C VAL A 262 9.88 -7.15 -21.12
N ILE A 263 9.39 -8.29 -20.62
CA ILE A 263 9.94 -9.60 -20.97
C ILE A 263 9.00 -10.30 -21.96
N VAL A 264 9.56 -10.79 -23.06
CA VAL A 264 8.86 -11.58 -24.09
C VAL A 264 9.76 -12.76 -24.48
N ARG A 265 9.23 -13.99 -24.37
CA ARG A 265 9.96 -15.25 -24.67
C ARG A 265 11.36 -15.30 -24.05
N GLY A 266 11.49 -14.88 -22.78
CA GLY A 266 12.77 -14.89 -22.05
C GLY A 266 13.81 -13.88 -22.54
N LYS A 267 13.39 -12.80 -23.21
CA LYS A 267 14.23 -11.66 -23.59
C LYS A 267 13.59 -10.34 -23.20
N PHE A 268 14.41 -9.34 -22.89
CA PHE A 268 13.93 -7.96 -22.74
C PHE A 268 13.59 -7.35 -24.11
N ALA A 269 12.46 -6.65 -24.16
CA ALA A 269 12.01 -5.82 -25.28
C ALA A 269 11.73 -4.41 -24.76
N PRO A 270 12.33 -3.35 -25.33
CA PRO A 270 12.11 -1.99 -24.86
C PRO A 270 10.74 -1.45 -25.28
N VAL A 271 10.16 -0.60 -24.43
CA VAL A 271 9.01 0.24 -24.79
C VAL A 271 9.48 1.34 -25.75
N VAL A 272 8.80 1.48 -26.88
CA VAL A 272 9.14 2.48 -27.91
C VAL A 272 7.97 3.42 -28.17
N GLY A 273 8.27 4.70 -28.30
CA GLY A 273 7.24 5.75 -28.37
C GLY A 273 6.58 5.98 -27.01
N ARG A 274 5.46 6.72 -27.05
CA ARG A 274 4.70 7.02 -25.84
C ARG A 274 3.70 5.92 -25.50
N VAL A 275 3.65 5.56 -24.22
CA VAL A 275 2.56 4.77 -23.65
C VAL A 275 1.25 5.55 -23.84
N SER A 276 0.27 4.90 -24.46
CA SER A 276 -1.06 5.46 -24.72
C SER A 276 -2.04 5.07 -23.60
N MET A 277 -3.31 5.48 -23.72
CA MET A 277 -4.32 5.19 -22.71
C MET A 277 -4.50 3.68 -22.48
N ASP A 278 -4.61 2.93 -23.59
CA ASP A 278 -4.92 1.50 -23.57
C ASP A 278 -3.87 0.63 -24.28
N LEU A 279 -2.90 1.24 -24.97
CA LEU A 279 -1.94 0.52 -25.82
C LEU A 279 -0.50 0.96 -25.56
N THR A 280 0.41 0.00 -25.66
CA THR A 280 1.85 0.23 -25.60
C THR A 280 2.55 -0.45 -26.78
N LEU A 281 3.55 0.22 -27.36
CA LEU A 281 4.41 -0.36 -28.39
C LEU A 281 5.72 -0.85 -27.76
N ILE A 282 6.17 -2.02 -28.18
CA ILE A 282 7.44 -2.61 -27.76
C ILE A 282 8.22 -3.06 -29.00
N ASP A 283 9.54 -2.87 -29.01
CA ASP A 283 10.41 -3.36 -30.08
C ASP A 283 10.82 -4.81 -29.79
N VAL A 284 10.34 -5.74 -30.62
CA VAL A 284 10.60 -7.19 -30.50
C VAL A 284 11.53 -7.70 -31.59
N THR A 285 12.27 -6.81 -32.26
CA THR A 285 13.17 -7.16 -33.38
C THR A 285 14.17 -8.26 -33.01
N ASP A 286 14.72 -8.23 -31.79
CA ASP A 286 15.71 -9.21 -31.33
C ASP A 286 15.10 -10.41 -30.59
N VAL A 287 13.76 -10.49 -30.53
CA VAL A 287 13.00 -11.59 -29.92
C VAL A 287 12.66 -12.63 -30.99
N ALA A 288 13.50 -13.67 -31.08
CA ALA A 288 13.33 -14.73 -32.06
C ALA A 288 11.99 -15.45 -31.85
N GLY A 289 11.30 -15.79 -32.96
CA GLY A 289 10.07 -16.59 -32.94
C GLY A 289 8.88 -15.94 -32.24
N VAL A 290 8.87 -14.60 -32.10
CA VAL A 290 7.73 -13.86 -31.55
C VAL A 290 6.50 -14.00 -32.46
N SER A 291 5.34 -14.14 -31.85
CA SER A 291 4.06 -14.39 -32.50
C SER A 291 2.93 -13.62 -31.81
N LEU A 292 1.76 -13.56 -32.45
CA LEU A 292 0.55 -13.06 -31.80
C LEU A 292 0.22 -13.94 -30.58
N ASP A 293 -0.43 -13.34 -29.59
CA ASP A 293 -0.80 -13.96 -28.31
C ASP A 293 0.37 -14.38 -27.40
N ASP A 294 1.63 -14.17 -27.82
CA ASP A 294 2.77 -14.36 -26.95
C ASP A 294 2.63 -13.47 -25.70
N ARG A 295 2.88 -14.09 -24.55
CA ARG A 295 2.84 -13.41 -23.25
C ARG A 295 3.92 -12.34 -23.19
N VAL A 296 3.53 -11.19 -22.65
CA VAL A 296 4.42 -10.09 -22.30
C VAL A 296 4.33 -9.87 -20.80
N THR A 297 5.45 -10.00 -20.09
CA THR A 297 5.53 -9.70 -18.65
C THR A 297 6.05 -8.28 -18.46
N LEU A 298 5.19 -7.41 -17.94
CA LEU A 298 5.48 -6.00 -17.67
C LEU A 298 6.02 -5.77 -16.25
N LEU A 299 5.57 -6.60 -15.30
CA LEU A 299 6.03 -6.67 -13.92
C LEU A 299 6.01 -8.15 -13.52
N GLY A 300 7.11 -8.66 -12.98
CA GLY A 300 7.27 -10.04 -12.56
C GLY A 300 8.51 -10.70 -13.11
N LYS A 301 8.59 -12.03 -12.96
CA LYS A 301 9.74 -12.86 -13.33
C LYS A 301 9.38 -13.87 -14.43
N GLU A 302 10.29 -14.04 -15.39
CA GLU A 302 10.30 -15.13 -16.38
C GLU A 302 11.72 -15.70 -16.53
N GLY A 303 11.90 -16.97 -16.17
CA GLY A 303 13.24 -17.57 -16.12
C GLY A 303 14.15 -16.79 -15.18
N GLU A 304 15.32 -16.36 -15.66
CA GLU A 304 16.25 -15.52 -14.88
C GLU A 304 15.97 -14.02 -15.01
N LEU A 305 15.07 -13.61 -15.92
CA LEU A 305 14.75 -12.20 -16.13
C LEU A 305 13.64 -11.75 -15.18
N VAL A 306 13.77 -10.54 -14.66
CA VAL A 306 12.79 -9.92 -13.77
C VAL A 306 12.63 -8.43 -14.11
N VAL A 307 11.39 -7.96 -14.02
CA VAL A 307 11.06 -6.54 -13.95
C VAL A 307 10.30 -6.33 -12.65
N THR A 308 10.91 -5.68 -11.66
CA THR A 308 10.30 -5.47 -10.35
C THR A 308 9.46 -4.19 -10.32
N ALA A 309 8.56 -4.07 -9.34
CA ALA A 309 7.85 -2.82 -9.09
C ALA A 309 8.82 -1.69 -8.76
N GLU A 310 9.90 -2.01 -8.03
CA GLU A 310 10.97 -1.08 -7.69
C GLU A 310 11.74 -0.59 -8.93
N ASP A 311 11.94 -1.41 -9.96
CA ASP A 311 12.61 -0.99 -11.21
C ASP A 311 11.74 0.02 -11.99
N ILE A 312 10.43 -0.24 -12.05
CA ILE A 312 9.45 0.65 -12.67
C ILE A 312 9.36 1.96 -11.87
N ALA A 313 9.35 1.88 -10.55
CA ALA A 313 9.28 3.03 -9.65
C ALA A 313 10.48 3.96 -9.82
N GLU A 314 11.69 3.40 -9.88
CA GLU A 314 12.92 4.16 -10.13
C GLU A 314 12.86 4.92 -11.46
N LEU A 315 12.44 4.24 -12.54
CA LEU A 315 12.25 4.89 -13.83
C LEU A 315 11.17 5.97 -13.77
N ALA A 316 10.07 5.74 -13.07
CA ALA A 316 8.97 6.69 -12.94
C ALA A 316 9.26 7.86 -11.98
N GLY A 317 10.31 7.79 -11.16
CA GLY A 317 10.60 8.79 -10.13
C GLY A 317 9.63 8.72 -8.95
N THR A 318 9.25 7.51 -8.56
CA THR A 318 8.31 7.23 -7.47
C THR A 318 8.72 5.98 -6.68
N ILE A 319 7.78 5.36 -5.96
CA ILE A 319 7.92 4.19 -5.10
C ILE A 319 7.09 3.00 -5.60
N SER A 320 7.54 1.79 -5.28
CA SER A 320 6.99 0.50 -5.72
C SER A 320 5.53 0.30 -5.34
N TYR A 321 5.13 0.77 -4.17
CA TYR A 321 3.75 0.68 -3.74
C TYR A 321 2.83 1.63 -4.51
N GLU A 322 3.32 2.75 -5.07
CA GLU A 322 2.51 3.54 -6.01
C GLU A 322 2.29 2.76 -7.31
N ILE A 323 3.34 2.11 -7.84
CA ILE A 323 3.24 1.26 -9.04
C ILE A 323 2.18 0.16 -8.85
N ALA A 324 2.23 -0.57 -7.74
CA ALA A 324 1.26 -1.63 -7.47
C ALA A 324 -0.16 -1.09 -7.22
N CYS A 325 -0.31 -0.01 -6.44
CA CYS A 325 -1.61 0.63 -6.21
C CYS A 325 -2.22 1.20 -7.49
N GLY A 326 -1.39 1.61 -8.45
CA GLY A 326 -1.80 2.21 -9.72
C GLY A 326 -2.44 1.22 -10.70
N ILE A 327 -2.29 -0.09 -10.50
CA ILE A 327 -2.94 -1.10 -11.35
C ILE A 327 -4.45 -0.98 -11.19
N SER A 328 -5.13 -0.54 -12.24
CA SER A 328 -6.54 -0.15 -12.16
C SER A 328 -7.46 -1.36 -12.09
N ASN A 329 -8.71 -1.17 -11.64
CA ASN A 329 -9.70 -2.24 -11.56
C ASN A 329 -10.11 -2.82 -12.93
N ARG A 330 -9.74 -2.17 -14.05
CA ARG A 330 -9.92 -2.72 -15.41
C ARG A 330 -9.07 -3.97 -15.64
N VAL A 331 -7.93 -4.07 -14.97
CA VAL A 331 -7.03 -5.23 -15.07
C VAL A 331 -7.59 -6.36 -14.20
N PRO A 332 -7.99 -7.51 -14.76
CA PRO A 332 -8.49 -8.63 -13.97
C PRO A 332 -7.37 -9.22 -13.11
N ARG A 333 -7.69 -9.58 -11.86
CA ARG A 333 -6.77 -10.28 -10.97
C ARG A 333 -7.00 -11.79 -11.08
N VAL A 334 -5.91 -12.54 -11.20
CA VAL A 334 -5.92 -14.00 -11.13
C VAL A 334 -5.07 -14.42 -9.94
N TYR A 335 -5.68 -15.11 -8.98
CA TYR A 335 -5.03 -15.59 -7.77
C TYR A 335 -4.50 -17.00 -7.97
N LEU A 336 -3.22 -17.20 -7.67
CA LEU A 336 -2.56 -18.50 -7.73
C LEU A 336 -2.38 -18.99 -6.29
N ASN A 337 -3.03 -20.11 -5.94
CA ASN A 337 -2.97 -20.69 -4.59
C ASN A 337 -1.62 -21.36 -4.29
#